data_AF-A0A2N3N0Y7-F1
#
_entry.id   AF-A0A2N3N0Y7-F1
#
_cell.length_a   1.000
_cell.length_b   1.000
_cell.length_c   1.000
_cell.angle_alpha   90.00
_cell.angle_beta   90.00
_cell.angle_gamma   90.00
#
_symmetry.space_group_name_H-M   'P 1'
#
loop_
_entity.id
_entity.type
_entity.pdbx_description
1 polymer ?
#
loop_
_entity_poly.entity_id
_entity_poly.type
_entity_poly.pdbx_seq_one_letter_code
_entity_poly.pdbx_strand_id
1 'polypeptide(L)'
;MAPGVSADDASTMLHSPQGAAQCPPKMVGSLAWDAASLQEADYSYKLTGTHVQEINRALGIFKDYELDGPDISPKTFPLPTLGPILEGFAREIHYGRGFVLITGLEPDLYSDEDNALIFLGMSSYIGLDRGMQDNRGRMMVHVSDQGKGPAGGTKASNKPSPFHTEFFCDILSLYVRGEPASGGNIKIASSWQVYNDLCKSRPDIIRTLQAPDWTFERYGHIFQHSAQTHML
;
A
#
# COMPACT_ATOMS: atom_id res chain seq x y z
N MET A 1 -22.32 25.98 51.73
CA MET A 1 -21.47 24.84 52.15
C MET A 1 -22.08 23.58 51.61
N ALA A 2 -21.50 23.05 50.53
CA ALA A 2 -21.80 21.74 49.96
C ALA A 2 -20.52 20.89 50.10
N PRO A 3 -20.62 19.59 50.42
CA PRO A 3 -19.46 18.77 50.73
C PRO A 3 -18.67 18.42 49.46
N GLY A 4 -17.34 18.41 49.59
CA GLY A 4 -16.42 18.12 48.51
C GLY A 4 -16.47 16.65 48.07
N VAL A 5 -16.45 16.43 46.76
CA VAL A 5 -16.20 15.12 46.17
C VAL A 5 -14.69 14.98 45.97
N SER A 6 -14.12 14.02 46.70
CA SER A 6 -12.71 13.62 46.63
C SER A 6 -12.38 13.09 45.24
N ALA A 7 -11.27 13.56 44.67
CA ALA A 7 -10.69 13.03 43.46
C ALA A 7 -9.90 11.76 43.80
N ASP A 8 -10.59 10.63 43.99
CA ASP A 8 -10.00 9.30 44.08
C ASP A 8 -11.09 8.25 43.84
N ASP A 9 -11.42 8.00 42.56
CA ASP A 9 -12.17 6.79 42.15
C ASP A 9 -12.08 6.52 40.63
N ALA A 10 -10.89 6.73 40.04
CA ALA A 10 -10.61 6.41 38.64
C ALA A 10 -9.30 5.61 38.44
N SER A 11 -8.77 4.99 39.51
CA SER A 11 -7.47 4.32 39.49
C SER A 11 -7.53 2.84 39.87
N THR A 12 -8.52 2.11 39.35
CA THR A 12 -8.60 0.65 39.54
C THR A 12 -9.07 -0.07 38.29
N MET A 13 -8.38 0.16 37.17
CA MET A 13 -8.38 -0.73 36.00
C MET A 13 -6.97 -0.90 35.39
N LEU A 14 -5.94 -0.34 36.03
CA LEU A 14 -4.55 -0.54 35.62
C LEU A 14 -3.96 -1.56 36.58
N HIS A 15 -3.97 -2.83 36.18
CA HIS A 15 -3.01 -3.91 36.50
C HIS A 15 -3.72 -5.24 36.26
N SER A 16 -4.05 -5.53 35.00
CA SER A 16 -4.16 -6.92 34.56
C SER A 16 -2.76 -7.39 34.16
N PRO A 17 -2.25 -8.52 34.67
CA PRO A 17 -1.00 -9.09 34.20
C PRO A 17 -1.15 -9.39 32.70
N GLN A 18 -0.14 -9.03 31.93
CA GLN A 18 -0.06 -9.19 30.47
C GLN A 18 -0.31 -10.66 30.08
N GLY A 19 -1.57 -11.00 29.82
CA GLY A 19 -1.92 -12.14 29.00
C GLY A 19 -1.67 -11.74 27.56
N ALA A 20 -0.78 -12.44 26.86
CA ALA A 20 -0.61 -12.29 25.42
C ALA A 20 -2.00 -12.22 24.77
N ALA A 21 -2.29 -11.15 24.03
CA ALA A 21 -3.52 -11.07 23.24
C ALA A 21 -3.60 -12.35 22.41
N GLN A 22 -4.57 -13.21 22.71
CA GLN A 22 -4.73 -14.47 22.00
C GLN A 22 -5.13 -14.11 20.57
N CYS A 23 -4.22 -14.36 19.63
CA CYS A 23 -4.54 -14.09 18.23
C CYS A 23 -5.74 -14.95 17.80
N PRO A 24 -6.55 -14.42 16.88
CA PRO A 24 -7.74 -15.13 16.44
C PRO A 24 -7.34 -16.48 15.84
N PRO A 25 -8.07 -17.57 16.14
CA PRO A 25 -7.75 -18.89 15.58
C PRO A 25 -7.88 -18.93 14.04
N LYS A 26 -8.58 -17.96 13.47
CA LYS A 26 -8.75 -17.77 12.03
C LYS A 26 -9.12 -16.31 11.73
N MET A 27 -8.46 -15.71 10.75
CA MET A 27 -8.85 -14.44 10.13
C MET A 27 -10.01 -14.67 9.15
N VAL A 28 -11.07 -13.87 9.27
CA VAL A 28 -12.29 -13.98 8.46
C VAL A 28 -12.62 -12.63 7.85
N GLY A 29 -12.80 -12.59 6.53
CA GLY A 29 -13.15 -11.37 5.79
C GLY A 29 -12.64 -11.41 4.36
N SER A 30 -12.95 -10.38 3.58
CA SER A 30 -12.57 -10.26 2.17
C SER A 30 -11.06 -10.26 1.92
N LEU A 31 -10.26 -9.95 2.94
CA LEU A 31 -8.79 -10.02 2.89
C LEU A 31 -8.27 -11.46 2.90
N ALA A 32 -9.04 -12.45 3.37
CA ALA A 32 -8.62 -13.85 3.45
C ALA A 32 -9.03 -14.62 2.17
N TRP A 33 -8.24 -14.47 1.11
CA TRP A 33 -8.45 -15.10 -0.19
C TRP A 33 -7.25 -15.93 -0.63
N ASP A 34 -7.50 -16.92 -1.48
CA ASP A 34 -6.47 -17.62 -2.25
C ASP A 34 -6.62 -17.33 -3.76
N ALA A 35 -5.61 -17.65 -4.56
CA ALA A 35 -5.64 -17.36 -6.00
C ALA A 35 -6.74 -18.12 -6.75
N ALA A 36 -7.16 -19.29 -6.28
CA ALA A 36 -8.23 -20.07 -6.91
C ALA A 36 -9.62 -19.48 -6.64
N SER A 37 -9.76 -18.69 -5.57
CA SER A 37 -10.99 -18.02 -5.18
C SER A 37 -11.27 -16.70 -5.92
N LEU A 38 -10.31 -16.20 -6.73
CA LEU A 38 -10.42 -14.94 -7.45
C LEU A 38 -10.48 -15.16 -8.96
N GLN A 39 -11.30 -14.36 -9.63
CA GLN A 39 -11.30 -14.18 -11.08
C GLN A 39 -10.74 -12.79 -11.42
N GLU A 40 -10.20 -12.63 -12.63
CA GLU A 40 -9.63 -11.35 -13.05
C GLU A 40 -10.62 -10.18 -12.94
N ALA A 41 -11.90 -10.43 -13.26
CA ALA A 41 -12.97 -9.45 -13.14
C ALA A 41 -13.21 -8.95 -11.70
N ASP A 42 -12.75 -9.67 -10.68
CA ASP A 42 -12.92 -9.27 -9.28
C ASP A 42 -11.95 -8.14 -8.89
N TYR A 43 -10.76 -8.12 -9.49
CA TYR A 43 -9.69 -7.20 -9.11
C TYR A 43 -9.22 -6.28 -10.24
N SER A 44 -9.61 -6.54 -11.49
CA SER A 44 -9.21 -5.75 -12.66
C SER A 44 -10.31 -4.75 -13.05
N TYR A 45 -9.92 -3.49 -13.21
CA TYR A 45 -10.77 -2.44 -13.74
C TYR A 45 -10.15 -1.85 -15.01
N LYS A 46 -10.84 -2.06 -16.13
CA LYS A 46 -10.42 -1.50 -17.42
C LYS A 46 -11.01 -0.10 -17.61
N LEU A 47 -10.14 0.89 -17.72
CA LEU A 47 -10.50 2.25 -18.08
C LEU A 47 -11.20 2.28 -19.44
N THR A 48 -12.27 3.06 -19.52
CA THR A 48 -12.99 3.28 -20.78
C THR A 48 -12.33 4.41 -21.55
N GLY A 49 -12.64 4.55 -22.85
CA GLY A 49 -12.19 5.70 -23.63
C GLY A 49 -12.62 7.04 -23.02
N THR A 50 -13.79 7.09 -22.37
CA THR A 50 -14.26 8.28 -21.64
C THR A 50 -13.38 8.58 -20.42
N HIS A 51 -12.99 7.57 -19.65
CA HIS A 51 -12.07 7.75 -18.52
C HIS A 51 -10.68 8.23 -18.99
N VAL A 52 -10.16 7.71 -20.10
CA VAL A 52 -8.88 8.15 -20.66
C VAL A 52 -8.95 9.60 -21.16
N GLN A 53 -10.05 9.98 -21.83
CA GLN A 53 -10.27 11.38 -22.23
C GLN A 53 -10.36 12.32 -21.04
N GLU A 54 -11.01 11.88 -19.96
CA GLU A 54 -11.10 12.64 -18.71
C GLU A 54 -9.72 12.84 -18.06
N ILE A 55 -8.90 11.78 -17.98
CA ILE A 55 -7.50 11.86 -17.52
C ILE A 55 -6.69 12.85 -18.36
N ASN A 56 -6.81 12.79 -19.69
CA ASN A 56 -6.10 13.71 -20.59
C ASN A 56 -6.52 15.17 -20.38
N ARG A 57 -7.81 15.41 -20.13
CA ARG A 57 -8.32 16.75 -19.80
C ARG A 57 -7.79 17.24 -18.46
N ALA A 58 -7.79 16.38 -17.43
CA ALA A 58 -7.28 16.71 -16.11
C ALA A 58 -5.77 17.03 -16.14
N LEU A 59 -5.01 16.26 -16.92
CA LEU A 59 -3.59 16.53 -17.19
C LEU A 59 -3.39 17.91 -17.82
N GLY A 60 -4.17 18.26 -18.84
CA GLY A 60 -4.12 19.60 -19.46
C GLY A 60 -4.40 20.71 -18.46
N ILE A 61 -5.48 20.58 -17.67
CA ILE A 61 -5.84 21.54 -16.62
C ILE A 61 -4.71 21.71 -15.59
N PHE A 62 -4.10 20.60 -15.15
CA PHE A 62 -3.01 20.66 -14.18
C PHE A 62 -1.80 21.43 -14.73
N LYS A 63 -1.44 21.17 -15.99
CA LYS A 63 -0.32 21.86 -16.66
C LYS A 63 -0.60 23.36 -16.84
N ASP A 64 -1.85 23.74 -17.09
CA ASP A 64 -2.26 25.15 -17.18
C ASP A 64 -2.12 25.91 -15.85
N TYR A 65 -2.11 25.22 -14.70
CA TYR A 65 -1.86 25.86 -13.40
C TYR A 65 -0.38 26.19 -13.16
N GLU A 66 0.55 25.68 -13.98
CA GLU A 66 2.01 25.85 -13.80
C GLU A 66 2.49 25.44 -12.39
N LEU A 67 1.87 24.38 -11.84
CA LEU A 67 2.19 23.82 -10.53
C LEU A 67 3.15 22.62 -10.64
N ASP A 68 3.80 22.28 -9.54
CA ASP A 68 4.71 21.14 -9.44
C ASP A 68 3.99 19.89 -8.92
N GLY A 69 4.58 18.71 -9.15
CA GLY A 69 4.02 17.41 -8.74
C GLY A 69 3.48 17.31 -7.30
N PRO A 70 4.10 17.93 -6.26
CA PRO A 70 3.55 17.95 -4.90
C PRO A 70 2.18 18.62 -4.75
N ASP A 71 1.82 19.52 -5.66
CA ASP A 71 0.54 20.25 -5.63
C ASP A 71 -0.60 19.47 -6.31
N ILE A 72 -0.33 18.26 -6.81
CA ILE A 72 -1.36 17.37 -7.34
C ILE A 72 -2.31 16.92 -6.23
N SER A 73 -3.59 17.19 -6.45
CA SER A 73 -4.70 16.78 -5.60
C SER A 73 -5.97 16.59 -6.44
N PRO A 74 -7.04 16.03 -5.88
CA PRO A 74 -8.34 15.99 -6.55
C PRO A 74 -8.85 17.36 -7.03
N LYS A 75 -8.39 18.46 -6.41
CA LYS A 75 -8.77 19.83 -6.79
C LYS A 75 -8.02 20.32 -8.04
N THR A 76 -6.75 19.97 -8.16
CA THR A 76 -5.86 20.42 -9.24
C THR A 76 -5.81 19.42 -10.40
N PHE A 77 -6.25 18.18 -10.18
CA PHE A 77 -6.39 17.12 -11.18
C PHE A 77 -7.83 16.54 -11.14
N PRO A 78 -8.83 17.26 -11.68
CA PRO A 78 -10.24 16.91 -11.49
C PRO A 78 -10.68 15.71 -12.33
N LEU A 79 -11.23 14.69 -11.68
CA LEU A 79 -11.80 13.48 -12.27
C LEU A 79 -13.27 13.31 -11.81
N PRO A 80 -14.23 14.12 -12.28
CA PRO A 80 -15.62 14.05 -11.82
C PRO A 80 -16.32 12.69 -11.98
N THR A 81 -15.94 11.87 -12.97
CA THR A 81 -16.55 10.54 -13.19
C THR A 81 -15.65 9.40 -12.74
N LEU A 82 -14.35 9.48 -13.02
CA LEU A 82 -13.39 8.47 -12.59
C LEU A 82 -13.02 8.58 -11.10
N GLY A 83 -13.00 9.79 -10.52
CA GLY A 83 -12.64 10.03 -9.13
C GLY A 83 -13.46 9.23 -8.12
N PRO A 84 -14.81 9.23 -8.19
CA PRO A 84 -15.64 8.39 -7.31
C PRO A 84 -15.37 6.88 -7.42
N ILE A 85 -14.91 6.41 -8.58
CA ILE A 85 -14.51 5.01 -8.78
C ILE A 85 -13.18 4.74 -8.06
N LEU A 86 -12.20 5.64 -8.20
CA LEU A 86 -10.90 5.53 -7.52
C LEU A 86 -11.05 5.60 -5.99
N GLU A 87 -11.93 6.47 -5.47
CA GLU A 87 -12.29 6.50 -4.04
C GLU A 87 -12.96 5.18 -3.60
N GLY A 88 -13.75 4.56 -4.48
CA GLY A 88 -14.26 3.20 -4.31
C GLY A 88 -13.13 2.18 -4.13
N PHE A 89 -12.07 2.28 -4.92
CA PHE A 89 -10.90 1.40 -4.79
C PHE A 89 -10.13 1.60 -3.50
N ALA A 90 -10.06 2.82 -2.96
CA ALA A 90 -9.48 3.04 -1.63
C ALA A 90 -10.18 2.15 -0.58
N ARG A 91 -11.52 2.06 -0.62
CA ARG A 91 -12.29 1.18 0.27
C ARG A 91 -12.03 -0.30 0.01
N GLU A 92 -11.94 -0.72 -1.26
CA GLU A 92 -11.63 -2.12 -1.59
C GLU A 92 -10.21 -2.54 -1.17
N ILE A 93 -9.26 -1.61 -1.20
CA ILE A 93 -7.89 -1.85 -0.71
C ILE A 93 -7.88 -1.99 0.82
N HIS A 94 -8.60 -1.14 1.56
CA HIS A 94 -8.57 -1.20 3.03
C HIS A 94 -9.49 -2.27 3.64
N TYR A 95 -10.67 -2.49 3.06
CA TYR A 95 -11.73 -3.30 3.67
C TYR A 95 -12.19 -4.47 2.81
N GLY A 96 -11.78 -4.49 1.54
CA GLY A 96 -12.10 -5.52 0.58
C GLY A 96 -10.98 -6.55 0.46
N ARG A 97 -10.56 -6.81 -0.78
CA ARG A 97 -9.55 -7.83 -1.09
C ARG A 97 -8.11 -7.37 -0.87
N GLY A 98 -7.86 -6.08 -0.65
CA GLY A 98 -6.50 -5.58 -0.40
C GLY A 98 -5.72 -5.11 -1.62
N PHE A 99 -6.28 -5.21 -2.84
CA PHE A 99 -5.62 -4.75 -4.06
C PHE A 99 -6.60 -4.52 -5.22
N VAL A 100 -6.17 -3.71 -6.19
CA VAL A 100 -6.87 -3.46 -7.46
C VAL A 100 -5.83 -3.34 -8.59
N LEU A 101 -6.15 -3.85 -9.76
CA LEU A 101 -5.41 -3.65 -11.01
C LEU A 101 -6.21 -2.70 -11.91
N ILE A 102 -5.63 -1.57 -12.29
CA ILE A 102 -6.23 -0.66 -13.25
C ILE A 102 -5.51 -0.81 -14.60
N THR A 103 -6.27 -1.03 -15.68
CA THR A 103 -5.73 -1.21 -17.03
C THR A 103 -6.37 -0.24 -18.03
N GLY A 104 -5.78 -0.09 -19.21
CA GLY A 104 -6.35 0.71 -20.32
C GLY A 104 -5.70 2.06 -20.56
N LEU A 105 -4.64 2.42 -19.83
CA LEU A 105 -3.72 3.48 -20.24
C LEU A 105 -2.69 2.93 -21.22
N GLU A 106 -2.24 3.78 -22.15
CA GLU A 106 -1.15 3.50 -23.10
C GLU A 106 0.03 4.44 -22.77
N PRO A 107 0.98 4.03 -21.92
CA PRO A 107 2.04 4.90 -21.40
C PRO A 107 2.90 5.56 -22.48
N ASP A 108 3.09 4.91 -23.63
CA ASP A 108 3.89 5.40 -24.76
C ASP A 108 3.30 6.64 -25.44
N LEU A 109 2.01 6.95 -25.20
CA LEU A 109 1.36 8.17 -25.70
C LEU A 109 1.68 9.41 -24.87
N TYR A 110 2.36 9.24 -23.74
CA TYR A 110 2.64 10.30 -22.78
C TYR A 110 4.15 10.48 -22.61
N SER A 111 4.58 11.72 -22.37
CA SER A 111 5.95 11.97 -21.93
C SER A 111 6.21 11.33 -20.55
N ASP A 112 7.48 11.20 -20.16
CA ASP A 112 7.87 10.72 -18.82
C ASP A 112 7.23 11.55 -17.70
N GLU A 113 7.18 12.86 -17.91
CA GLU A 113 6.57 13.81 -16.97
C GLU A 113 5.05 13.64 -16.93
N ASP A 114 4.38 13.61 -18.09
CA ASP A 114 2.93 13.42 -18.16
C ASP A 114 2.51 12.09 -17.51
N ASN A 115 3.29 11.02 -17.74
CA ASN A 115 3.10 9.73 -17.07
C ASN A 115 3.16 9.84 -15.55
N ALA A 116 4.12 10.60 -15.01
CA ALA A 116 4.23 10.83 -13.57
C ALA A 116 3.05 11.66 -13.03
N LEU A 117 2.63 12.71 -13.75
CA LEU A 117 1.50 13.55 -13.36
C LEU A 117 0.17 12.76 -13.39
N ILE A 118 -0.07 11.94 -14.41
CA ILE A 118 -1.24 11.05 -14.49
C ILE A 118 -1.26 10.10 -13.29
N PHE A 119 -0.13 9.45 -13.01
CA PHE A 119 -0.03 8.52 -11.90
C PHE A 119 -0.32 9.20 -10.55
N LEU A 120 0.29 10.37 -10.30
CA LEU A 120 0.04 11.17 -9.11
C LEU A 120 -1.41 11.67 -9.01
N GLY A 121 -2.00 12.04 -10.15
CA GLY A 121 -3.36 12.54 -10.26
C GLY A 121 -4.36 11.46 -9.85
N MET A 122 -4.25 10.28 -10.46
CA MET A 122 -5.09 9.13 -10.11
C MET A 122 -4.86 8.66 -8.67
N SER A 123 -3.61 8.54 -8.23
CA SER A 123 -3.32 8.06 -6.87
C SER A 123 -3.85 8.99 -5.80
N SER A 124 -4.00 10.29 -6.08
CA SER A 124 -4.52 11.29 -5.12
C SER A 124 -5.96 11.06 -4.67
N TYR A 125 -6.73 10.26 -5.41
CA TYR A 125 -8.09 9.83 -5.03
C TYR A 125 -8.09 8.54 -4.19
N ILE A 126 -6.95 7.83 -4.13
CA ILE A 126 -6.81 6.57 -3.39
C ILE A 126 -6.08 6.81 -2.07
N GLY A 127 -4.98 7.55 -2.10
CA GLY A 127 -4.20 7.96 -0.94
C GLY A 127 -3.84 9.43 -1.03
N LEU A 128 -4.14 10.17 0.04
CA LEU A 128 -3.95 11.63 0.08
C LEU A 128 -2.46 12.00 0.22
N ASP A 129 -1.76 11.27 1.07
CA ASP A 129 -0.37 11.53 1.41
C ASP A 129 0.59 10.58 0.68
N ARG A 130 1.79 11.08 0.39
CA ARG A 130 2.82 10.34 -0.34
C ARG A 130 3.99 10.06 0.57
N GLY A 131 4.26 8.77 0.78
CA GLY A 131 5.37 8.32 1.60
C GLY A 131 6.72 8.61 0.95
N MET A 132 7.69 8.99 1.76
CA MET A 132 9.09 9.10 1.35
C MET A 132 9.68 7.70 1.16
N GLN A 133 10.23 7.43 -0.03
CA GLN A 133 10.75 6.11 -0.40
C GLN A 133 12.25 5.92 -0.20
N ASP A 134 12.99 7.01 0.01
CA ASP A 134 14.42 6.96 0.30
C ASP A 134 14.91 8.15 1.15
N ASN A 135 16.17 8.13 1.56
CA ASN A 135 16.79 9.19 2.36
C ASN A 135 17.00 10.52 1.61
N ARG A 136 16.67 10.59 0.31
CA ARG A 136 16.75 11.80 -0.51
C ARG A 136 15.41 12.51 -0.61
N GLY A 137 14.37 12.03 0.08
CA GLY A 137 13.04 12.64 0.02
C GLY A 137 12.25 12.27 -1.23
N ARG A 138 12.70 11.29 -2.03
CA ARG A 138 11.97 10.91 -3.24
C ARG A 138 10.67 10.20 -2.86
N MET A 139 9.54 10.70 -3.36
CA MET A 139 8.22 10.10 -3.18
C MET A 139 7.88 9.07 -4.26
N MET A 140 8.57 9.16 -5.40
CA MET A 140 8.44 8.23 -6.52
C MET A 140 9.83 7.76 -6.94
N VAL A 141 9.96 6.47 -7.21
CA VAL A 141 11.21 5.88 -7.68
C VAL A 141 10.95 4.97 -8.87
N HIS A 142 11.91 4.91 -9.78
CA HIS A 142 11.87 3.94 -10.87
C HIS A 142 12.25 2.55 -10.37
N VAL A 143 11.45 1.56 -10.76
CA VAL A 143 11.78 0.15 -10.64
C VAL A 143 12.15 -0.36 -12.01
N SER A 144 13.44 -0.62 -12.24
CA SER A 144 13.97 -1.05 -13.53
C SER A 144 15.32 -1.74 -13.40
N ASP A 145 15.70 -2.58 -14.37
CA ASP A 145 17.07 -3.08 -14.45
C ASP A 145 18.01 -1.95 -14.91
N GLN A 146 18.77 -1.38 -13.97
CA GLN A 146 19.72 -0.30 -14.26
C GLN A 146 21.14 -0.81 -14.48
N GLY A 147 21.36 -2.13 -14.58
CA GLY A 147 22.69 -2.72 -14.75
C GLY A 147 23.61 -2.55 -13.52
N LYS A 148 23.08 -2.08 -12.39
CA LYS A 148 23.84 -1.83 -11.15
C LYS A 148 24.02 -3.08 -10.29
N GLY A 149 23.38 -4.19 -10.67
CA GLY A 149 23.39 -5.44 -9.90
C GLY A 149 22.86 -5.25 -8.47
N PRO A 150 23.25 -6.12 -7.52
CA PRO A 150 22.80 -6.06 -6.12
C PRO A 150 23.13 -4.74 -5.42
N ALA A 151 24.18 -4.03 -5.88
CA ALA A 151 24.60 -2.75 -5.31
C ALA A 151 23.58 -1.62 -5.56
N GLY A 152 22.70 -1.78 -6.55
CA GLY A 152 21.59 -0.85 -6.83
C GLY A 152 20.36 -1.05 -5.94
N GLY A 153 20.33 -2.09 -5.12
CA GLY A 153 19.14 -2.50 -4.36
C GLY A 153 18.08 -3.21 -5.23
N THR A 154 17.01 -3.68 -4.60
CA THR A 154 15.94 -4.46 -5.27
C THR A 154 15.23 -3.69 -6.37
N LYS A 155 15.11 -2.36 -6.22
CA LYS A 155 14.45 -1.46 -7.18
C LYS A 155 15.26 -1.23 -8.47
N ALA A 156 16.56 -1.50 -8.47
CA ALA A 156 17.45 -1.25 -9.62
C ALA A 156 18.07 -2.55 -10.19
N SER A 157 17.39 -3.68 -10.00
CA SER A 157 17.93 -5.03 -10.21
C SER A 157 16.99 -5.90 -11.05
N ASN A 158 17.55 -6.92 -11.70
CA ASN A 158 16.82 -7.98 -12.41
C ASN A 158 16.64 -9.26 -11.60
N LYS A 159 16.95 -9.23 -10.30
CA LYS A 159 16.77 -10.37 -9.40
C LYS A 159 15.35 -10.44 -8.84
N PRO A 160 14.82 -11.65 -8.59
CA PRO A 160 13.54 -11.80 -7.91
C PRO A 160 13.58 -11.11 -6.54
N SER A 161 12.58 -10.26 -6.27
CA SER A 161 12.38 -9.71 -4.94
C SER A 161 11.64 -10.72 -4.07
N PRO A 162 12.05 -10.93 -2.80
CA PRO A 162 11.29 -11.75 -1.88
C PRO A 162 9.94 -11.12 -1.58
N PHE A 163 8.98 -11.93 -1.11
CA PHE A 163 7.74 -11.40 -0.55
C PHE A 163 8.05 -10.50 0.65
N HIS A 164 7.42 -9.33 0.69
CA HIS A 164 7.53 -8.35 1.76
C HIS A 164 6.27 -7.47 1.77
N THR A 165 6.03 -6.82 2.91
CA THR A 165 5.13 -5.68 3.01
C THR A 165 5.96 -4.40 3.07
N GLU A 166 5.40 -3.27 2.63
CA GLU A 166 6.05 -1.98 2.83
C GLU A 166 5.74 -1.48 4.24
N PHE A 167 6.77 -1.05 4.98
CA PHE A 167 6.63 -0.76 6.41
C PHE A 167 6.13 0.68 6.67
N PHE A 168 6.29 1.59 5.70
CA PHE A 168 6.05 3.02 5.87
C PHE A 168 4.85 3.58 5.08
N CYS A 169 4.02 2.70 4.50
CA CYS A 169 2.82 3.14 3.82
C CYS A 169 1.70 2.13 4.00
N ASP A 170 0.46 2.63 4.01
CA ASP A 170 -0.73 1.78 4.00
C ASP A 170 -0.98 1.18 2.61
N ILE A 171 -0.60 1.89 1.55
CA ILE A 171 -0.84 1.50 0.16
C ILE A 171 0.45 1.64 -0.65
N LEU A 172 0.89 0.53 -1.25
CA LEU A 172 1.90 0.51 -2.31
C LEU A 172 1.21 0.57 -3.67
N SER A 173 1.60 1.51 -4.52
CA SER A 173 1.12 1.61 -5.90
C SER A 173 2.27 1.56 -6.90
N LEU A 174 2.02 0.92 -8.04
CA LEU A 174 2.97 0.77 -9.14
C LEU A 174 2.31 1.21 -10.44
N TYR A 175 3.03 1.99 -11.24
CA TYR A 175 2.63 2.35 -12.60
C TYR A 175 3.56 1.69 -13.61
N VAL A 176 3.01 0.77 -14.40
CA VAL A 176 3.77 0.01 -15.41
C VAL A 176 3.84 0.84 -16.68
N ARG A 177 5.05 1.28 -17.04
CA ARG A 177 5.32 2.09 -18.24
C ARG A 177 5.82 1.29 -19.44
N GLY A 178 6.30 0.07 -19.23
CA GLY A 178 6.85 -0.74 -20.29
C GLY A 178 6.85 -2.22 -19.93
N GLU A 179 6.78 -3.07 -20.95
CA GLU A 179 6.82 -4.51 -20.81
C GLU A 179 8.26 -5.01 -20.70
N PRO A 180 8.59 -5.90 -19.74
CA PRO A 180 9.91 -6.50 -19.67
C PRO A 180 10.12 -7.48 -20.82
N ALA A 181 11.36 -7.57 -21.34
CA ALA A 181 11.71 -8.57 -22.36
C ALA A 181 11.49 -10.02 -21.88
N SER A 182 11.65 -10.27 -20.58
CA SER A 182 11.26 -11.51 -19.91
C SER A 182 11.12 -11.28 -18.40
N GLY A 183 10.27 -12.05 -17.73
CA GLY A 183 10.06 -11.92 -16.29
C GLY A 183 9.19 -10.71 -15.92
N GLY A 184 9.54 -10.00 -14.85
CA GLY A 184 8.79 -8.83 -14.35
C GLY A 184 7.38 -9.12 -13.82
N ASN A 185 7.07 -10.39 -13.55
CA ASN A 185 5.80 -10.79 -12.95
C ASN A 185 5.64 -10.19 -11.55
N ILE A 186 4.49 -9.56 -11.30
CA ILE A 186 4.08 -9.12 -9.97
C ILE A 186 3.33 -10.28 -9.31
N LYS A 187 3.74 -10.65 -8.10
CA LYS A 187 3.09 -11.68 -7.29
C LYS A 187 2.55 -11.05 -6.01
N ILE A 188 1.30 -11.35 -5.69
CA ILE A 188 0.61 -10.86 -4.49
C ILE A 188 0.10 -12.08 -3.72
N ALA A 189 0.13 -12.01 -2.40
CA ALA A 189 -0.41 -13.01 -1.51
C ALA A 189 -1.16 -12.34 -0.37
N SER A 190 -2.28 -12.92 0.06
CA SER A 190 -3.01 -12.49 1.25
C SER A 190 -2.25 -12.90 2.52
N SER A 191 -1.86 -11.92 3.34
CA SER A 191 -1.28 -12.18 4.66
C SER A 191 -2.27 -12.90 5.59
N TRP A 192 -3.57 -12.59 5.48
CA TRP A 192 -4.63 -13.23 6.26
C TRP A 192 -4.81 -14.70 5.90
N GLN A 193 -4.72 -15.03 4.61
CA GLN A 193 -4.79 -16.42 4.16
C GLN A 193 -3.53 -17.20 4.55
N VAL A 194 -2.35 -16.59 4.40
CA VAL A 194 -1.09 -17.19 4.89
C VAL A 194 -1.16 -17.45 6.40
N TYR A 195 -1.67 -16.50 7.19
CA TYR A 195 -1.91 -16.67 8.62
C TYR A 195 -2.84 -17.86 8.90
N ASN A 196 -3.97 -17.93 8.19
CA ASN A 196 -4.94 -19.02 8.34
C ASN A 196 -4.34 -20.40 8.06
N ASP A 197 -3.49 -20.51 7.04
CA ASP A 197 -2.85 -21.77 6.68
C ASP A 197 -1.74 -22.16 7.67
N LEU A 198 -0.99 -21.18 8.19
CA LEU A 198 -0.04 -21.40 9.28
C LEU A 198 -0.73 -21.81 10.58
N CYS A 199 -1.86 -21.20 10.95
CA CYS A 199 -2.63 -21.61 12.14
C CYS A 199 -3.06 -23.08 12.07
N LYS A 200 -3.42 -23.58 10.88
CA LYS A 200 -3.81 -24.98 10.69
C LYS A 200 -2.62 -25.94 10.65
N SER A 201 -1.56 -25.57 9.94
CA SER A 201 -0.47 -26.49 9.59
C SER A 201 0.76 -26.37 10.48
N ARG A 202 1.04 -25.18 11.00
CA ARG A 202 2.27 -24.80 11.74
C ARG A 202 1.99 -23.73 12.82
N PRO A 203 1.13 -24.01 13.82
CA PRO A 203 0.83 -23.08 14.91
C PRO A 203 2.06 -22.73 15.77
N ASP A 204 3.13 -23.52 15.70
CA ASP A 204 4.43 -23.19 16.28
C ASP A 204 5.07 -21.95 15.63
N ILE A 205 4.96 -21.79 14.31
CA ILE A 205 5.47 -20.61 13.59
C ILE A 205 4.69 -19.36 14.00
N ILE A 206 3.37 -19.45 14.17
CA ILE A 206 2.55 -18.32 14.61
C ILE A 206 3.03 -17.79 15.97
N ARG A 207 3.35 -18.68 16.92
CA ARG A 207 3.91 -18.28 18.21
C ARG A 207 5.25 -17.54 18.08
N THR A 208 6.10 -17.97 17.16
CA THR A 208 7.37 -17.28 16.87
C THR A 208 7.13 -15.91 16.23
N LEU A 209 6.24 -15.80 15.26
CA LEU A 209 5.91 -14.53 14.60
C LEU A 209 5.29 -13.50 15.57
N GLN A 210 4.62 -13.97 16.62
CA GLN A 210 4.04 -13.11 17.67
C GLN A 210 5.05 -12.64 18.72
N ALA A 211 6.25 -13.21 18.75
CA ALA A 211 7.24 -12.84 19.73
C ALA A 211 7.60 -11.34 19.55
N PRO A 212 7.62 -10.53 20.62
CA PRO A 212 7.81 -9.08 20.49
C PRO A 212 9.28 -8.68 20.32
N ASP A 213 10.17 -9.62 19.99
CA ASP A 213 11.63 -9.45 19.98
C ASP A 213 12.25 -9.47 18.57
N TRP A 214 11.43 -9.24 17.54
CA TRP A 214 11.93 -9.03 16.18
C TRP A 214 12.78 -7.76 16.09
N THR A 215 13.95 -7.90 15.48
CA THR A 215 14.84 -6.80 15.14
C THR A 215 14.67 -6.43 13.67
N PHE A 216 14.59 -5.14 13.40
CA PHE A 216 14.49 -4.59 12.05
C PHE A 216 15.65 -3.64 11.81
N GLU A 217 16.30 -3.73 10.66
CA GLU A 217 17.35 -2.80 10.25
C GLU A 217 16.80 -1.81 9.23
N ARG A 218 17.09 -0.52 9.42
CA ARG A 218 16.73 0.55 8.49
C ARG A 218 17.89 1.52 8.37
N TYR A 219 18.41 1.66 7.16
CA TYR A 219 19.49 2.62 6.83
C TYR A 219 20.70 2.51 7.76
N GLY A 220 21.06 1.29 8.20
CA GLY A 220 22.16 1.04 9.14
C GLY A 220 21.79 1.17 10.62
N HIS A 221 20.53 1.45 10.95
CA HIS A 221 20.03 1.54 12.32
C HIS A 221 19.15 0.34 12.68
N ILE A 222 19.43 -0.29 13.82
CA ILE A 222 18.62 -1.42 14.33
C ILE A 222 17.51 -0.86 15.22
N PHE A 223 16.27 -1.20 14.87
CA PHE A 223 15.07 -0.94 15.64
C PHE A 223 14.63 -2.25 16.31
N GLN A 224 14.48 -2.22 17.63
CA GLN A 224 13.78 -3.28 18.34
C GLN A 224 12.28 -2.98 18.33
N HIS A 225 11.48 -4.00 18.02
CA HIS A 225 10.04 -3.91 18.15
C HIS A 225 9.67 -3.56 19.61
N SER A 226 9.16 -2.35 19.87
CA SER A 226 8.42 -2.09 21.09
C SER A 226 6.97 -2.50 20.82
N ALA A 227 6.32 -3.15 21.80
CA ALA A 227 5.04 -3.86 21.66
C ALA A 227 3.80 -2.98 21.32
N GLN A 228 3.95 -1.86 20.61
CA GLN A 228 2.86 -0.95 20.26
C GLN A 228 2.47 -0.96 18.78
N THR A 229 3.21 -1.64 17.89
CA THR A 229 2.81 -1.75 16.48
C THR A 229 2.09 -3.08 16.26
N HIS A 230 0.78 -3.00 16.03
CA HIS A 230 -0.03 -4.17 15.71
C HIS A 230 0.32 -4.61 14.28
N MET A 231 1.06 -5.71 14.14
CA MET A 231 1.03 -6.49 12.90
C MET A 231 -0.21 -7.38 12.94
N LEU A 232 -1.28 -6.96 12.25
CA LEU A 232 -2.30 -7.78 11.56
C LEU A 232 -3.21 -6.87 10.73
#